data_AF-A0A1S3QUI8-F1
#
_entry.id   AF-A0A1S3QUI8-F1
#
_cell.length_a   1.000
_cell.length_b   1.000
_cell.length_c   1.000
_cell.angle_alpha   90.00
_cell.angle_beta   90.00
_cell.angle_gamma   90.00
#
_symmetry.space_group_name_H-M   'P 1'
#
loop_
_entity.id
_entity.type
_entity.pdbx_description
1 polymer ?
#
loop_
_entity_poly.entity_id
_entity_poly.type
_entity_poly.pdbx_seq_one_letter_code
_entity_poly.pdbx_strand_id
1 'polypeptide(L)'
;MAVNKCIKYLLFLFNLMYWISGCIILGVSIYLKVSMNGNMIMDEEVPIDLLIAAGVIIMVLGILGCCGDIKENRCMLILFFIGLLHIFILLLIAGILGVVREKV
;
A
#
# COMPACT_ATOMS: atom_id res chain seq x y z
N MET A 1 23.00 16.93 -9.90
CA MET A 1 22.48 15.62 -10.37
C MET A 1 21.29 15.91 -11.27
N ALA A 2 21.47 15.83 -12.59
CA ALA A 2 20.36 15.99 -13.54
C ALA A 2 19.50 14.72 -13.48
N VAL A 3 18.52 14.71 -12.58
CA VAL A 3 17.48 13.68 -12.62
C VAL A 3 16.61 14.00 -13.83
N ASN A 4 16.50 13.08 -14.78
CA ASN A 4 15.66 13.26 -15.96
C ASN A 4 14.24 13.61 -15.53
N LYS A 5 13.67 14.70 -16.09
CA LYS A 5 12.28 15.14 -15.81
C LYS A 5 11.28 14.01 -16.01
N CYS A 6 11.56 13.10 -16.93
CA CYS A 6 10.78 11.89 -17.20
C CYS A 6 10.66 10.98 -15.96
N ILE A 7 11.73 10.81 -15.18
CA ILE A 7 11.75 9.96 -13.97
C ILE A 7 10.91 10.59 -12.85
N LYS A 8 11.03 11.91 -12.63
CA LYS A 8 10.19 12.63 -11.66
C LYS A 8 8.70 12.45 -12.01
N TYR A 9 8.35 12.62 -13.29
CA TYR A 9 6.96 12.49 -13.74
C TYR A 9 6.43 11.05 -13.61
N LEU A 10 7.23 10.05 -13.95
CA LEU A 10 6.88 8.63 -13.77
C LEU A 10 6.66 8.30 -12.29
N LEU A 11 7.52 8.79 -11.39
CA LEU A 11 7.37 8.58 -9.95
C LEU A 11 6.09 9.21 -9.41
N PHE A 12 5.76 10.44 -9.84
CA PHE A 12 4.51 11.11 -9.47
C PHE A 12 3.27 10.32 -9.94
N LEU A 13 3.27 9.89 -11.19
CA LEU A 13 2.15 9.14 -11.78
C LEU A 13 1.95 7.78 -11.10
N PHE A 14 3.04 7.08 -10.81
CA PHE A 14 3.00 5.81 -10.08
C PHE A 14 2.48 5.98 -8.64
N ASN A 15 2.86 7.08 -7.98
CA ASN A 15 2.34 7.43 -6.66
C ASN A 15 0.84 7.70 -6.66
N LEU A 16 0.37 8.43 -7.67
CA LEU A 16 -1.05 8.73 -7.85
C LEU A 16 -1.87 7.46 -8.04
N MET A 17 -1.36 6.51 -8.84
CA MET A 17 -1.99 5.20 -9.05
C MET A 17 -2.07 4.41 -7.75
N TYR A 18 -0.99 4.40 -6.95
CA TYR A 18 -0.98 3.76 -5.63
C TYR A 18 -1.99 4.39 -4.67
N TRP A 19 -2.08 5.72 -4.66
CA TRP A 19 -3.04 6.45 -3.85
C TRP A 19 -4.50 6.10 -4.22
N ILE A 20 -4.83 6.08 -5.53
CA ILE A 20 -6.14 5.66 -6.02
C ILE A 20 -6.43 4.21 -5.60
N SER A 21 -5.45 3.31 -5.72
CA SER A 21 -5.61 1.91 -5.30
C SER A 21 -5.89 1.79 -3.79
N GLY A 22 -5.24 2.60 -2.95
CA GLY A 22 -5.50 2.65 -1.50
C GLY A 22 -6.92 3.10 -1.17
N CYS A 23 -7.43 4.12 -1.87
CA CYS A 23 -8.82 4.58 -1.73
C CYS A 23 -9.83 3.48 -2.10
N ILE A 24 -9.57 2.73 -3.18
CA ILE A 24 -10.42 1.61 -3.61
C ILE A 24 -10.39 0.50 -2.54
N ILE A 25 -9.21 0.09 -2.08
CA ILE A 25 -9.05 -0.96 -1.07
C ILE A 25 -9.76 -0.57 0.23
N LEU A 26 -9.61 0.68 0.70
CA LEU A 26 -10.32 1.16 1.89
C LEU A 26 -11.83 1.16 1.70
N GLY A 27 -12.33 1.64 0.56
CA GLY A 27 -13.75 1.63 0.24
C GLY A 27 -14.34 0.22 0.26
N VAL A 28 -13.67 -0.74 -0.40
CA VAL A 28 -14.06 -2.15 -0.41
C VAL A 28 -13.98 -2.77 0.98
N SER A 29 -12.92 -2.50 1.74
CA SER A 29 -12.75 -3.05 3.09
C SER A 29 -13.81 -2.56 4.07
N ILE A 30 -14.18 -1.28 4.00
CA ILE A 30 -15.27 -0.72 4.81
C ILE A 30 -16.62 -1.31 4.37
N TYR A 31 -16.86 -1.42 3.05
CA TYR A 31 -18.07 -2.03 2.52
C TYR A 31 -18.24 -3.48 3.01
N LEU A 32 -17.18 -4.28 2.94
CA LEU A 32 -17.16 -5.65 3.45
C LEU A 32 -17.37 -5.70 4.96
N LYS A 33 -16.70 -4.82 5.74
CA LYS A 33 -16.86 -4.76 7.19
C LYS A 33 -18.30 -4.44 7.60
N VAL A 34 -18.93 -3.48 6.92
CA VAL A 34 -20.34 -3.11 7.17
C VAL A 34 -21.29 -4.24 6.76
N SER A 35 -21.05 -4.90 5.63
CA SER A 35 -21.87 -6.02 5.16
C SER A 35 -21.78 -7.25 6.06
N MET A 36 -20.60 -7.55 6.61
CA MET A 36 -20.38 -8.70 7.50
C MET A 36 -20.81 -8.43 8.94
N ASN A 37 -20.90 -7.17 9.39
CA ASN A 37 -21.45 -6.83 10.71
C ASN A 37 -22.96 -7.16 10.84
N GLY A 38 -23.66 -7.49 9.74
CA GLY A 38 -25.03 -8.00 9.74
C GLY A 38 -25.16 -9.52 9.80
N ASN A 39 -24.11 -10.27 9.44
CA ASN A 39 -24.06 -11.73 9.50
C ASN A 39 -23.04 -12.14 10.55
N MET A 40 -23.53 -12.57 11.73
CA MET A 40 -22.72 -13.09 12.84
C MET A 40 -22.05 -14.44 12.52
N ILE A 41 -21.31 -14.53 11.42
CA ILE A 41 -20.52 -15.70 11.06
C ILE A 41 -19.05 -15.27 11.12
N MET A 42 -18.56 -15.35 12.35
CA MET A 42 -17.17 -15.22 12.75
C MET A 42 -16.43 -16.50 12.32
N ASP A 43 -16.27 -16.76 11.03
CA ASP A 43 -15.43 -17.86 10.55
C ASP A 43 -15.22 -17.66 9.05
N GLU A 44 -14.13 -17.01 8.66
CA GLU A 44 -13.34 -17.34 7.45
C GLU A 44 -12.24 -16.29 7.26
N GLU A 45 -11.06 -16.62 7.80
CA GLU A 45 -9.72 -16.55 7.18
C GLU A 45 -9.16 -15.22 6.62
N VAL A 46 -9.96 -14.19 6.35
CA VAL A 46 -9.47 -12.90 5.86
C VAL A 46 -9.61 -11.86 6.97
N PRO A 47 -8.51 -11.44 7.61
CA PRO A 47 -8.56 -10.39 8.62
C PRO A 47 -8.89 -9.06 7.93
N ILE A 48 -10.18 -8.71 7.82
CA ILE A 48 -10.65 -7.47 7.19
C ILE A 48 -10.02 -6.24 7.85
N ASP A 49 -9.76 -6.31 9.16
CA ASP A 49 -9.02 -5.27 9.89
C ASP A 49 -7.58 -5.10 9.38
N LEU A 50 -6.93 -6.18 8.93
CA LEU A 50 -5.61 -6.11 8.28
C LEU A 50 -5.72 -5.48 6.88
N LEU A 51 -6.78 -5.76 6.13
CA LEU A 51 -7.02 -5.16 4.82
C LEU A 51 -7.29 -3.64 4.94
N ILE A 52 -8.04 -3.23 5.97
CA ILE A 52 -8.23 -1.82 6.33
C ILE A 52 -6.87 -1.20 6.69
N ALA A 53 -6.09 -1.83 7.58
CA ALA A 53 -4.77 -1.32 7.97
C ALA A 53 -3.84 -1.16 6.75
N ALA A 54 -3.80 -2.15 5.86
CA ALA A 54 -3.03 -2.10 4.61
C ALA A 54 -3.50 -0.95 3.70
N GLY A 55 -4.81 -0.76 3.54
CA GLY A 55 -5.38 0.35 2.77
C GLY A 55 -4.98 1.72 3.32
N VAL A 56 -5.00 1.90 4.66
CA VAL A 56 -4.56 3.15 5.31
C VAL A 56 -3.08 3.40 5.07
N ILE A 57 -2.24 2.38 5.22
CA ILE A 57 -0.78 2.49 4.99
C ILE A 57 -0.52 2.93 3.54
N ILE A 58 -1.18 2.29 2.57
CA ILE A 58 -1.04 2.62 1.15
C ILE A 58 -1.49 4.06 0.89
N MET A 59 -2.59 4.50 1.50
CA MET A 59 -3.10 5.88 1.33
C MET A 59 -2.13 6.92 1.91
N VAL A 60 -1.55 6.65 3.09
CA VAL A 60 -0.55 7.52 3.72
C VAL A 60 0.72 7.58 2.88
N LEU A 61 1.21 6.45 2.37
CA LEU A 61 2.37 6.42 1.47
C LEU A 61 2.10 7.20 0.17
N GLY A 62 0.87 7.13 -0.36
CA GLY A 62 0.40 7.91 -1.50
C GLY A 62 0.47 9.43 -1.27
N ILE A 63 -0.03 9.90 -0.13
CA ILE A 63 -0.01 11.32 0.23
C ILE A 63 1.42 11.80 0.49
N LEU A 64 2.23 11.01 1.21
CA LEU A 64 3.64 11.33 1.47
C LEU A 64 4.43 11.43 0.16
N GLY A 65 4.11 10.58 -0.82
CA GLY A 65 4.70 10.61 -2.14
C GLY A 65 4.33 11.84 -2.96
N CYS A 66 3.04 12.21 -2.97
CA CYS A 66 2.56 13.41 -3.64
C CYS A 66 3.11 14.70 -2.98
N CYS A 67 3.11 14.78 -1.64
CA CYS A 67 3.73 15.88 -0.90
C CYS A 67 5.25 15.94 -1.08
N GLY A 68 5.92 14.78 -1.22
CA GLY A 68 7.37 14.69 -1.43
C GLY A 68 7.81 15.28 -2.78
N ASP A 69 7.01 15.08 -3.83
CA ASP A 69 7.27 15.64 -5.16
C ASP A 69 6.99 17.15 -5.21
N ILE A 70 5.86 17.60 -4.64
CA ILE A 70 5.47 19.02 -4.61
C ILE A 70 6.45 19.87 -3.83
N LYS A 71 6.98 19.37 -2.70
CA LYS A 71 7.84 20.15 -1.79
C LYS A 71 9.32 20.15 -2.20
N GLU A 72 9.67 19.46 -3.29
CA GLU A 72 11.04 19.20 -3.75
C GLU A 72 11.98 18.67 -2.64
N ASN A 73 11.39 18.10 -1.59
CA ASN A 73 12.10 17.76 -0.36
C ASN A 73 12.64 16.34 -0.48
N ARG A 74 13.95 16.23 -0.73
CA ARG A 74 14.64 14.95 -0.95
C ARG A 74 14.41 13.94 0.19
N CYS A 75 14.24 14.40 1.43
CA CYS A 75 13.95 13.52 2.56
C CYS A 75 12.59 12.81 2.45
N MET A 76 11.53 13.45 1.93
CA MET A 76 10.23 12.79 1.77
C MET A 76 10.22 11.76 0.64
N LEU A 77 10.97 12.04 -0.44
CA LEU A 77 11.16 11.10 -1.54
C LEU A 77 11.98 9.87 -1.12
N ILE A 78 12.99 10.07 -0.25
CA ILE A 78 13.76 8.97 0.37
C ILE A 78 12.86 8.11 1.27
N LEU A 79 12.01 8.73 2.11
CA LEU A 79 11.04 8.02 2.95
C LEU A 79 10.07 7.17 2.13
N PHE A 80 9.58 7.69 1.00
CA PHE A 80 8.74 6.92 0.08
C PHE A 80 9.48 5.70 -0.49
N PHE A 81 10.73 5.87 -0.91
CA PHE A 81 11.55 4.78 -1.44
C PHE A 81 11.83 3.70 -0.38
N ILE A 82 12.12 4.10 0.85
CA ILE A 82 12.30 3.19 2.00
C ILE A 82 11.00 2.43 2.29
N GLY A 83 9.85 3.11 2.26
CA GLY A 83 8.54 2.50 2.46
C GLY A 83 8.22 1.42 1.41
N LEU A 84 8.45 1.72 0.13
CA LEU A 84 8.29 0.75 -0.95
C LEU A 84 9.24 -0.44 -0.81
N LEU A 85 10.51 -0.19 -0.46
CA LEU A 85 11.48 -1.25 -0.19
C LEU A 85 11.03 -2.15 0.96
N HIS A 86 10.50 -1.58 2.04
CA HIS A 86 9.96 -2.36 3.15
C HIS A 86 8.77 -3.23 2.72
N ILE A 87 7.83 -2.68 1.95
CA ILE A 87 6.69 -3.45 1.42
C ILE A 87 7.17 -4.60 0.54
N PHE A 88 8.17 -4.35 -0.31
CA PHE A 88 8.75 -5.39 -1.17
C PHE A 88 9.40 -6.52 -0.36
N ILE A 89 10.16 -6.19 0.69
CA ILE A 89 10.76 -7.18 1.59
C ILE A 89 9.66 -8.00 2.30
N LEU A 90 8.59 -7.35 2.79
CA LEU A 90 7.46 -8.04 3.41
C LEU A 90 6.75 -8.98 2.43
N LEU A 91 6.53 -8.55 1.18
CA LEU A 91 5.97 -9.39 0.12
C LEU A 91 6.86 -10.59 -0.21
N LEU A 92 8.18 -10.41 -0.25
CA LEU A 92 9.12 -11.51 -0.46
C LEU A 92 9.06 -12.52 0.69
N ILE A 93 9.09 -12.05 1.93
CA ILE A 93 8.98 -12.93 3.11
C ILE A 93 7.66 -13.69 3.09
N ALA A 94 6.54 -13.00 2.85
CA ALA A 94 5.22 -13.61 2.76
C ALA A 94 5.14 -14.63 1.62
N GLY A 95 5.69 -14.31 0.44
CA GLY A 95 5.72 -15.20 -0.71
C GLY A 95 6.55 -16.46 -0.46
N ILE A 96 7.74 -16.32 0.12
CA ILE A 96 8.60 -17.45 0.48
C ILE A 96 7.91 -18.30 1.55
N LEU A 97 7.34 -17.68 2.59
CA LEU A 97 6.63 -18.40 3.65
C LEU A 97 5.40 -19.13 3.10
N GLY A 98 4.66 -18.52 2.16
CA GLY A 98 3.52 -19.15 1.48
C GLY A 98 3.94 -20.40 0.71
N VAL A 99 5.01 -20.31 -0.10
CA VAL A 99 5.55 -21.46 -0.83
C VAL A 99 6.06 -22.55 0.11
N VAL A 100 6.74 -22.18 1.21
CA VAL A 100 7.24 -23.15 2.20
C VAL A 100 6.09 -23.85 2.92
N ARG A 101 5.03 -23.12 3.28
CA ARG A 101 3.85 -23.67 3.96
C ARG A 101 3.01 -24.56 3.05
N GLU A 102 3.01 -24.31 1.74
CA GLU A 102 2.38 -25.21 0.76
C GLU A 102 3.21 -26.49 0.50
N LYS A 103 4.47 -26.52 0.92
CA LYS A 103 5.38 -27.67 0.76
C LYS A 103 5.44 -28.58 1.99
N VAL A 104 4.69 -28.28 3.05
CA VAL A 104 4.56 -29.08 4.29
C VAL A 104 3.17 -29.67 4.36
#